data_AF-A0A6P0ILP2-F1
#
_entry.id   AF-A0A6P0ILP2-F1
#
_cell.length_a   1.000
_cell.length_b   1.000
_cell.length_c   1.000
_cell.angle_alpha   90.00
_cell.angle_beta   90.00
_cell.angle_gamma   90.00
#
_symmetry.space_group_name_H-M   'P 1'
#
loop_
_entity.id
_entity.type
_entity.pdbx_description
1 polymer ?
#
loop_
_entity_poly.entity_id
_entity_poly.type
_entity_poly.pdbx_seq_one_letter_code
_entity_poly.pdbx_strand_id
1 'polypeptide(L)'
;NLKNPDDNIKLGTWYLSFTHQQNSNNSLLAVASYNAGPGNVSKWVNRYGFSDPDAFIEKIPFRETKGYVKTVFGNYWNYLRLYNPDISRMVEAHAATKSVASSN
;
A
#
# COMPACT_ATOMS: atom_id res chain seq x y z
N ASN A 1 -15.84 -7.89 19.64
CA ASN A 1 -16.78 -6.77 19.43
C ASN A 1 -16.13 -5.75 18.49
N LEU A 2 -16.66 -5.47 17.30
CA LEU A 2 -16.01 -4.58 16.32
C LEU A 2 -15.87 -3.11 16.77
N LYS A 3 -16.61 -2.70 17.80
CA LYS A 3 -16.50 -1.35 18.40
C LYS A 3 -15.39 -1.25 19.45
N ASN A 4 -14.85 -2.38 19.90
CA ASN A 4 -13.69 -2.39 20.79
C ASN A 4 -12.41 -2.25 19.93
N PRO A 5 -11.55 -1.24 20.18
CA PRO A 5 -10.36 -1.01 19.38
C PRO A 5 -9.38 -2.19 19.34
N ASP A 6 -9.15 -2.88 20.46
CA ASP A 6 -8.19 -3.98 20.54
C ASP A 6 -8.68 -5.18 19.72
N ASP A 7 -9.97 -5.51 19.82
CA ASP A 7 -10.59 -6.55 19.00
C ASP A 7 -10.53 -6.19 17.50
N ASN A 8 -10.82 -4.93 17.17
CA ASN A 8 -10.83 -4.46 15.78
C ASN A 8 -9.42 -4.55 15.16
N ILE A 9 -8.38 -4.12 15.90
CA ILE A 9 -6.99 -4.21 15.47
C ILE A 9 -6.57 -5.67 15.28
N LYS A 10 -6.90 -6.57 16.21
CA LYS A 10 -6.56 -8.00 16.10
C LYS A 10 -7.21 -8.64 14.88
N LEU A 11 -8.50 -8.42 14.67
CA LEU A 11 -9.24 -8.95 13.52
C LEU A 11 -8.72 -8.37 12.19
N GLY A 12 -8.50 -7.05 12.15
CA GLY A 12 -8.00 -6.36 10.96
C GLY A 12 -6.60 -6.82 10.57
N THR A 13 -5.68 -6.92 11.54
CA THR A 13 -4.31 -7.40 11.28
C THR A 13 -4.28 -8.88 10.91
N TRP A 14 -5.13 -9.71 11.51
CA TRP A 14 -5.32 -11.09 11.07
C TRP A 14 -5.77 -11.17 9.62
N TYR A 15 -6.79 -10.39 9.23
CA TYR A 15 -7.30 -10.40 7.87
C TYR A 15 -6.28 -9.85 6.86
N LEU A 16 -5.53 -8.81 7.23
CA LEU A 16 -4.42 -8.30 6.42
C LEU A 16 -3.31 -9.35 6.24
N SER A 17 -2.96 -10.09 7.28
CA SER A 17 -2.00 -11.20 7.18
C SER A 17 -2.51 -12.29 6.24
N PHE A 18 -3.80 -12.63 6.33
CA PHE A 18 -4.44 -13.56 5.42
C PHE A 18 -4.36 -13.09 3.96
N THR A 19 -4.70 -11.83 3.65
CA THR A 19 -4.60 -11.33 2.27
C THR A 19 -3.14 -11.27 1.78
N HIS A 20 -2.18 -11.03 2.67
CA HIS A 20 -0.77 -11.08 2.35
C HIS A 20 -0.32 -12.48 1.92
N GLN A 21 -0.71 -13.50 2.69
CA GLN A 21 -0.40 -14.89 2.40
C GLN A 21 -1.03 -15.36 1.08
N GLN A 22 -2.29 -14.98 0.82
CA GLN A 22 -2.99 -15.32 -0.42
C GLN A 22 -2.34 -14.72 -1.68
N ASN A 23 -1.62 -13.60 -1.54
CA ASN A 23 -0.98 -12.90 -2.64
C ASN A 23 0.54 -13.08 -2.65
N SER A 24 1.05 -14.23 -2.19
CA SER A 24 2.49 -14.56 -2.19
C SER A 24 3.35 -13.49 -1.51
N ASN A 25 2.85 -12.91 -0.43
CA ASN A 25 3.47 -11.82 0.33
C ASN A 25 3.69 -10.52 -0.45
N ASN A 26 2.92 -10.28 -1.51
CA ASN A 26 2.93 -9.00 -2.18
C ASN A 26 2.02 -7.98 -1.47
N SER A 27 2.60 -6.95 -0.85
CA SER A 27 1.85 -5.99 -0.04
C SER A 27 0.85 -5.17 -0.86
N LEU A 28 1.12 -4.87 -2.13
CA LEU A 28 0.19 -4.11 -2.97
C LEU A 28 -1.06 -4.93 -3.28
N LEU A 29 -0.88 -6.18 -3.71
CA LEU A 29 -1.98 -7.09 -3.95
C LEU A 29 -2.74 -7.42 -2.66
N ALA A 30 -2.05 -7.50 -1.52
CA ALA A 30 -2.67 -7.70 -0.21
C ALA A 30 -3.59 -6.53 0.19
N VAL A 31 -3.15 -5.29 0.02
CA VAL A 31 -3.94 -4.07 0.28
C VAL A 31 -5.13 -3.98 -0.66
N ALA A 32 -4.93 -4.26 -1.95
CA ALA A 32 -6.03 -4.32 -2.91
C ALA A 32 -7.05 -5.41 -2.51
N SER A 33 -6.56 -6.57 -2.07
CA SER A 33 -7.39 -7.72 -1.66
C SER A 33 -8.13 -7.45 -0.35
N TYR A 34 -7.57 -6.63 0.55
CA TYR A 34 -8.23 -6.25 1.79
C TYR A 34 -9.51 -5.44 1.51
N ASN A 35 -9.47 -4.54 0.51
CA ASN A 35 -10.64 -3.73 0.14
C ASN A 35 -11.57 -4.44 -0.87
N ALA A 36 -11.04 -5.08 -1.90
CA ALA A 36 -11.84 -5.67 -2.98
C ALA A 36 -12.10 -7.18 -2.84
N GLY A 37 -11.46 -7.85 -1.88
CA GLY A 37 -11.48 -9.29 -1.73
C GLY A 37 -10.43 -10.00 -2.60
N PRO A 38 -9.76 -11.08 -2.10
CA PRO A 38 -8.74 -11.81 -2.85
C PRO A 38 -9.22 -12.38 -4.20
N GLY A 39 -10.49 -12.80 -4.28
CA GLY A 39 -11.06 -13.36 -5.51
C GLY A 39 -11.13 -12.34 -6.66
N ASN A 40 -11.39 -11.07 -6.37
CA ASN A 40 -11.39 -10.01 -7.39
C ASN A 40 -9.96 -9.69 -7.84
N VAL A 41 -9.04 -9.56 -6.90
CA VAL A 41 -7.63 -9.28 -7.21
C VAL A 41 -7.01 -10.41 -8.02
N SER A 42 -7.27 -11.67 -7.67
CA SER A 42 -6.82 -12.84 -8.45
C SER A 42 -7.33 -12.78 -9.89
N LYS A 43 -8.62 -12.44 -10.12
CA LYS A 43 -9.16 -12.25 -11.47
C LYS A 43 -8.45 -11.14 -12.23
N TRP A 44 -8.11 -10.03 -11.58
CA TRP A 44 -7.40 -8.91 -12.22
C TRP A 44 -5.96 -9.26 -12.56
N VAL A 45 -5.25 -9.93 -11.66
CA VAL A 45 -3.87 -10.41 -11.90
C VAL A 45 -3.87 -11.39 -13.09
N ASN A 46 -4.79 -12.35 -13.11
CA ASN A 46 -4.91 -13.29 -14.23
C ASN A 46 -5.26 -12.59 -15.56
N ARG A 47 -6.05 -11.52 -15.51
CA ARG A 47 -6.48 -10.79 -16.71
C ARG A 47 -5.43 -9.82 -17.25
N TYR A 48 -4.72 -9.11 -16.37
CA TYR A 48 -3.85 -7.99 -16.74
C TYR A 48 -2.36 -8.25 -16.57
N GLY A 49 -1.99 -9.31 -15.84
CA GLY A 49 -0.64 -9.53 -15.34
C GLY A 49 -0.29 -8.57 -14.20
N PHE A 50 0.88 -8.78 -13.59
CA PHE A 50 1.41 -7.97 -12.48
C PHE A 50 2.92 -7.66 -12.64
N SER A 51 3.39 -7.51 -13.89
CA SER A 51 4.81 -7.20 -14.16
C SER A 51 5.20 -5.76 -13.79
N ASP A 52 4.24 -4.84 -13.88
CA ASP A 52 4.39 -3.44 -13.50
C ASP A 52 3.29 -3.09 -12.47
N PRO A 53 3.65 -2.88 -11.20
CA PRO A 53 2.69 -2.56 -10.15
C PRO A 53 1.91 -1.26 -10.36
N ASP A 54 2.55 -0.23 -10.93
CA ASP A 54 1.91 1.08 -11.15
C ASP A 54 0.90 0.97 -12.30
N ALA A 55 1.28 0.32 -13.39
CA ALA A 55 0.38 0.04 -14.49
C ALA A 55 -0.78 -0.90 -14.06
N PHE A 56 -0.53 -1.85 -13.16
CA PHE A 56 -1.56 -2.71 -12.60
C PHE A 56 -2.60 -1.91 -11.81
N ILE A 57 -2.17 -1.00 -10.93
CA ILE A 57 -3.06 -0.13 -10.15
C ILE A 57 -4.01 0.62 -11.10
N GLU A 58 -3.51 1.13 -12.22
CA GLU A 58 -4.35 1.87 -13.17
C GLU A 58 -5.38 1.00 -13.90
N LYS A 59 -5.15 -0.30 -14.00
CA LYS A 59 -6.09 -1.27 -14.58
C LYS A 59 -7.12 -1.81 -13.59
N ILE A 60 -7.02 -1.49 -12.29
CA ILE A 60 -8.01 -1.89 -11.28
C ILE A 60 -9.38 -1.30 -11.65
N PRO A 61 -10.41 -2.14 -11.92
CA PRO A 61 -11.72 -1.66 -12.38
C PRO A 61 -12.48 -0.86 -11.32
N PHE A 62 -12.28 -1.19 -10.05
CA PHE A 62 -12.95 -0.52 -8.95
C PHE A 62 -12.22 0.77 -8.61
N ARG A 63 -12.86 1.92 -8.94
CA ARG A 63 -12.32 3.25 -8.64
C ARG A 63 -12.02 3.43 -7.15
N GLU A 64 -12.88 2.90 -6.30
CA GLU A 64 -12.69 2.89 -4.85
C GLU A 64 -11.40 2.16 -4.47
N THR A 65 -11.23 0.91 -4.92
CA THR A 65 -10.03 0.11 -4.61
C THR A 65 -8.75 0.75 -5.15
N LYS A 66 -8.80 1.32 -6.35
CA LYS A 66 -7.67 2.10 -6.91
C LYS A 66 -7.29 3.25 -5.98
N GLY A 67 -8.27 4.03 -5.54
CA GLY A 67 -8.06 5.12 -4.58
C GLY A 67 -7.55 4.61 -3.23
N TYR A 68 -8.12 3.52 -2.73
CA TYR A 68 -7.74 2.90 -1.46
C TYR A 68 -6.27 2.48 -1.44
N VAL A 69 -5.80 1.78 -2.47
CA VAL A 69 -4.40 1.36 -2.60
C VAL A 69 -3.47 2.58 -2.56
N LYS A 70 -3.76 3.61 -3.36
CA LYS A 70 -2.95 4.85 -3.40
C LYS A 70 -2.91 5.54 -2.04
N THR A 71 -4.05 5.67 -1.37
CA THR A 71 -4.14 6.29 -0.04
C THR A 71 -3.38 5.50 1.01
N VAL A 72 -3.50 4.17 1.04
CA VAL A 72 -2.80 3.32 2.02
C VAL A 72 -1.29 3.43 1.85
N PHE A 73 -0.76 3.33 0.63
CA PHE A 73 0.69 3.46 0.40
C PHE A 73 1.18 4.90 0.64
N GLY A 74 0.41 5.91 0.23
CA GLY A 74 0.74 7.30 0.54
C GLY A 74 0.84 7.53 2.06
N ASN A 75 -0.13 7.02 2.82
CA ASN A 75 -0.10 7.08 4.28
C ASN A 75 1.08 6.28 4.85
N TYR A 76 1.33 5.05 4.38
CA TYR A 76 2.44 4.23 4.83
C TYR A 76 3.78 4.96 4.72
N TRP A 77 4.06 5.59 3.57
CA TRP A 77 5.27 6.39 3.38
C TRP A 77 5.32 7.61 4.29
N ASN A 78 4.18 8.29 4.52
CA ASN A 78 4.11 9.39 5.48
C ASN A 78 4.41 8.92 6.92
N TYR A 79 3.86 7.78 7.35
CA TYR A 79 4.15 7.19 8.65
C TYR A 79 5.63 6.82 8.78
N LEU A 80 6.23 6.20 7.76
CA LEU A 80 7.67 5.92 7.77
C LEU A 80 8.49 7.21 7.87
N ARG A 81 8.14 8.25 7.12
CA ARG A 81 8.82 9.54 7.21
C ARG A 81 8.74 10.15 8.61
N LEU A 82 7.59 10.06 9.27
CA LEU A 82 7.38 10.67 10.59
C LEU A 82 8.00 9.87 11.74
N TYR A 83 8.03 8.54 11.63
CA TYR A 83 8.33 7.66 12.77
C TYR A 83 9.54 6.75 12.56
N ASN A 84 10.10 6.65 11.36
CA ASN A 84 11.35 5.94 11.10
C ASN A 84 12.51 6.95 10.94
N PRO A 85 13.44 7.04 11.91
CA PRO A 85 14.53 8.02 11.87
C PRO A 85 15.46 7.88 10.67
N ASP A 86 15.63 6.67 10.13
CA ASP A 86 16.50 6.44 8.98
C ASP A 86 15.84 6.98 7.71
N ILE A 87 14.56 6.66 7.50
CA ILE A 87 13.79 7.18 6.37
C ILE A 87 13.63 8.70 6.46
N SER A 88 13.38 9.27 7.65
CA SER A 88 13.30 10.73 7.82
C SER A 88 14.58 11.42 7.32
N ARG A 89 15.74 10.92 7.78
CA ARG A 89 17.04 11.45 7.36
C ARG A 89 17.28 11.31 5.86
N MET A 90 16.92 10.17 5.26
CA MET A 90 17.04 9.96 3.82
C MET A 90 16.20 10.97 3.02
N VAL A 91 14.96 11.22 3.45
CA VAL A 91 14.06 12.18 2.79
C VAL A 91 14.59 13.61 2.92
N GLU A 92 15.07 14.00 4.10
CA GLU A 92 15.68 15.32 4.34
C GLU A 92 16.93 15.55 3.48
N ALA A 93 17.82 14.55 3.42
CA ALA A 93 19.03 14.62 2.60
C ALA A 93 18.71 14.74 1.10
N HIS A 94 17.71 14.01 0.60
CA HIS A 94 17.26 14.11 -0.78
C HIS A 94 16.66 15.49 -1.09
N ALA A 95 15.87 16.05 -0.16
CA ALA A 95 15.30 17.38 -0.32
C ALA A 95 16.39 18.48 -0.36
N ALA A 96 17.39 18.39 0.51
CA ALA A 96 18.53 19.31 0.52
C ALA A 96 19.39 19.20 -0.76
N THR A 97 19.56 17.99 -1.30
CA THR A 97 20.31 17.80 -2.55
C THR A 97 19.58 18.44 -3.74
N LYS A 98 18.24 18.33 -3.79
CA LYS A 98 17.43 18.97 -4.84
C LYS A 98 17.44 20.50 -4.77
N SER A 99 17.45 21.09 -3.57
CA SER A 99 17.49 22.56 -3.45
C SER A 99 18.83 23.15 -3.91
N VAL A 100 19.94 22.44 -3.66
CA VAL A 100 21.27 22.81 -4.14
C VAL A 100 21.39 22.62 -5.66
N ALA A 101 20.81 21.56 -6.21
CA ALA A 101 20.82 21.31 -7.66
C ALA A 101 19.94 22.28 -8.47
N SER A 102 18.90 22.87 -7.87
CA SER A 102 18.04 23.87 -8.53
C SER A 102 18.52 25.32 -8.40
N SER A 103 19.64 25.55 -7.71
CA SER A 103 20.22 26.89 -7.48
C SER A 103 21.50 27.15 -8.28
N ASN A 104 21.91 26.23 -9.15
CA ASN A 104 22.97 26.37 -10.16
C ASN A 104 22.37 26.28 -11.57
#